data_AF-A0A1C3XKS1-F1
#
_entry.id   AF-A0A1C3XKS1-F1
#
_cell.length_a   1.000
_cell.length_b   1.000
_cell.length_c   1.000
_cell.angle_alpha   90.00
_cell.angle_beta   90.00
_cell.angle_gamma   90.00
#
_symmetry.space_group_name_H-M   'P 1'
#
loop_
_entity.id
_entity.type
_entity.pdbx_description
1 polymer ?
#
loop_
_entity_poly.entity_id
_entity_poly.type
_entity_poly.pdbx_seq_one_letter_code
_entity_poly.pdbx_strand_id
1 'polypeptide(L)'
;MNVRIQSSRPSPSFARVWVYTADVLWLFVMSASLVESYAYRYAGTLLLILSLILYARSKPRPSIDWQGWLCLAWGTYAFLRYVLQFALQADHPVGDHDVLFFMPLVFPPLAFVLFRCWSHLERLVAVYFGIALIVLLLSLRLNAILEGETVIPLIQHNQIHGAVCCGVILIGAIFWLLHYLTEDTCNRTIKIYASVVSPFICALCLLGIYGAKSKGVWLSLLPVLPIVGFIAMRALKHRLVVPVALLFVALLGGGLYIVRNNVVHTAGPTIAATITMLKDAGSTEQIGSAVSHSIDSGATPIGMNQRLQLWANAWELFSTAPIFGWGSEWLELWPHTYYPNAGYTFMHNGYLEILIRYGLFGAAFLGVMLACFCFNVRRAASLRIIPNHAMHAYFLIILFFSFTILSNSNNRLASGESLSILTAAFALACRLKIRTYGGTAPLGASGEVVPIA
;
A
#
# COMPACT_ATOMS: atom_id res chain seq x y z
N MET A 1 9.00 -15.84 38.44
CA MET A 1 7.72 -15.41 39.05
C MET A 1 6.67 -15.40 37.94
N ASN A 2 5.84 -16.44 37.88
CA ASN A 2 4.84 -16.64 36.82
C ASN A 2 3.67 -15.66 37.02
N VAL A 3 3.68 -14.56 36.28
CA VAL A 3 2.57 -13.59 36.29
C VAL A 3 1.50 -14.07 35.31
N ARG A 4 0.51 -14.78 35.83
CA ARG A 4 -0.75 -15.05 35.12
C ARG A 4 -1.46 -13.71 34.94
N ILE A 5 -1.68 -13.30 33.69
CA ILE A 5 -2.38 -12.06 33.34
C ILE A 5 -3.86 -12.20 33.74
N GLN A 6 -4.19 -11.90 34.99
CA GLN A 6 -5.57 -11.64 35.38
C GLN A 6 -5.93 -10.22 34.94
N SER A 7 -6.54 -10.14 33.76
CA SER A 7 -7.24 -8.93 33.35
C SER A 7 -8.37 -8.65 34.34
N SER A 8 -8.42 -7.44 34.89
CA SER A 8 -9.68 -6.88 35.38
C SER A 8 -10.64 -6.88 34.21
N ARG A 9 -11.51 -7.90 34.13
CA ARG A 9 -12.43 -8.08 33.02
C ARG A 9 -13.32 -6.84 32.98
N PRO A 10 -13.34 -6.07 31.87
CA PRO A 10 -14.42 -5.13 31.64
C PRO A 10 -15.74 -5.88 31.75
N SER A 11 -16.83 -5.22 32.12
CA SER A 11 -18.15 -5.84 32.05
C SER A 11 -18.32 -6.48 30.65
N PRO A 12 -18.89 -7.70 30.56
CA PRO A 12 -18.93 -8.46 29.31
C PRO A 12 -19.71 -7.77 28.17
N SER A 13 -20.45 -6.70 28.49
CA SER A 13 -21.07 -5.78 27.52
C SER A 13 -20.07 -4.75 26.98
N PHE A 14 -19.38 -4.00 27.85
CA PHE A 14 -18.37 -3.01 27.42
C PHE A 14 -17.23 -3.65 26.63
N ALA A 15 -16.78 -4.83 27.06
CA ALA A 15 -15.72 -5.58 26.40
C ALA A 15 -16.06 -5.99 24.94
N ARG A 16 -17.34 -6.20 24.64
CA ARG A 16 -17.80 -6.56 23.28
C ARG A 16 -18.03 -5.33 22.40
N VAL A 17 -18.62 -4.27 22.95
CA VAL A 17 -18.98 -3.07 22.17
C VAL A 17 -17.75 -2.43 21.52
N TRP A 18 -16.66 -2.20 22.27
CA TRP A 18 -15.50 -1.49 21.71
C TRP A 18 -14.79 -2.28 20.60
N VAL A 19 -14.81 -3.62 20.64
CA VAL A 19 -14.19 -4.46 19.60
C VAL A 19 -14.94 -4.29 18.28
N TYR A 20 -16.27 -4.36 18.31
CA TYR A 20 -17.08 -4.14 17.11
C TYR A 20 -16.96 -2.70 16.62
N THR A 21 -16.87 -1.71 17.51
CA THR A 21 -16.57 -0.33 17.13
C THR A 21 -15.21 -0.25 16.42
N ALA A 22 -14.18 -0.90 16.95
CA ALA A 22 -12.85 -0.91 16.32
C ALA A 22 -12.88 -1.61 14.95
N ASP A 23 -13.59 -2.73 14.81
CA ASP A 23 -13.76 -3.43 13.53
C ASP A 23 -14.42 -2.52 12.48
N VAL A 24 -15.51 -1.82 12.84
CA VAL A 24 -16.17 -0.85 11.96
C VAL A 24 -15.24 0.29 11.57
N LEU A 25 -14.48 0.83 12.53
CA LEU A 25 -13.51 1.89 12.24
C LEU A 25 -12.37 1.39 11.32
N TRP A 26 -11.91 0.14 11.47
CA TRP A 26 -10.96 -0.46 10.54
C TRP A 26 -11.53 -0.62 9.14
N LEU A 27 -12.83 -0.96 8.99
CA LEU A 27 -13.49 -0.96 7.68
C LEU A 27 -13.47 0.44 7.04
N PHE A 28 -13.73 1.49 7.82
CA PHE A 28 -13.60 2.87 7.32
C PHE A 28 -12.17 3.24 6.95
N VAL A 29 -11.15 2.76 7.69
CA VAL A 29 -9.75 2.94 7.28
C VAL A 29 -9.49 2.25 5.94
N MET A 30 -9.89 0.99 5.79
CA MET A 30 -9.74 0.21 4.55
C MET A 30 -10.55 0.78 3.39
N SER A 31 -11.66 1.48 3.67
CA SER A 31 -12.57 2.02 2.65
C SER A 31 -11.93 3.02 1.70
N ALA A 32 -10.77 3.62 2.04
CA ALA A 32 -10.03 4.52 1.14
C ALA A 32 -9.67 3.87 -0.20
N SER A 33 -9.54 2.54 -0.22
CA SER A 33 -9.34 1.75 -1.44
C SER A 33 -10.61 1.55 -2.27
N LEU A 34 -11.79 1.87 -1.74
CA LEU A 34 -13.09 1.74 -2.41
C LEU A 34 -13.70 3.11 -2.73
N VAL A 35 -13.57 4.04 -1.79
CA VAL A 35 -14.11 5.40 -1.83
C VAL A 35 -13.01 6.40 -1.50
N GLU A 36 -12.71 7.31 -2.42
CA GLU A 36 -11.73 8.37 -2.20
C GLU A 36 -12.33 9.44 -1.28
N SER A 37 -12.09 9.31 0.03
CA SER A 37 -12.60 10.23 1.03
C SER A 37 -11.66 10.33 2.23
N TYR A 38 -11.81 11.38 3.04
CA TYR A 38 -11.07 11.52 4.30
C TYR A 38 -11.64 10.67 5.45
N ALA A 39 -12.62 9.78 5.20
CA ALA A 39 -13.22 8.92 6.22
C ALA A 39 -12.19 8.11 7.02
N TYR A 40 -11.12 7.64 6.37
CA TYR A 40 -10.03 6.92 7.03
C TYR A 40 -9.27 7.77 8.06
N ARG A 41 -9.13 9.09 7.86
CA ARG A 41 -8.47 9.98 8.83
C ARG A 41 -9.33 10.11 10.08
N TYR A 42 -10.62 10.40 9.93
CA TYR A 42 -11.54 10.47 11.07
C TYR A 42 -11.62 9.13 11.83
N ALA A 43 -11.76 8.02 11.10
CA ALA A 43 -11.77 6.70 11.70
C ALA A 43 -10.43 6.34 12.39
N GLY A 44 -9.31 6.70 11.77
CA GLY A 44 -7.97 6.56 12.32
C GLY A 44 -7.76 7.36 13.60
N THR A 45 -8.25 8.60 13.66
CA THR A 45 -8.23 9.43 14.89
C THR A 45 -9.07 8.80 16.00
N LEU A 46 -10.27 8.30 15.68
CA LEU A 46 -11.09 7.59 16.66
C LEU A 46 -10.43 6.30 17.15
N LEU A 47 -9.79 5.54 16.26
CA LEU A 47 -8.99 4.36 16.62
C LEU A 47 -7.79 4.72 17.49
N LEU A 48 -7.13 5.84 17.22
CA LEU A 48 -6.03 6.36 18.03
C LEU A 48 -6.50 6.67 19.45
N ILE A 49 -7.59 7.44 19.60
CA ILE A 49 -8.19 7.77 20.90
C ILE A 49 -8.57 6.49 21.65
N LEU A 50 -9.27 5.58 20.97
CA LEU A 50 -9.66 4.29 21.54
C LEU A 50 -8.44 3.48 21.98
N SER A 51 -7.40 3.43 21.15
CA SER A 51 -6.15 2.73 21.47
C SER A 51 -5.48 3.29 22.72
N LEU A 52 -5.38 4.62 22.83
CA LEU A 52 -4.80 5.29 24.01
C LEU A 52 -5.61 5.01 25.28
N ILE A 53 -6.94 5.04 25.21
CA ILE A 53 -7.83 4.69 26.33
C ILE A 53 -7.60 3.23 26.77
N LEU A 54 -7.58 2.29 25.80
CA LEU A 54 -7.36 0.87 26.07
C LEU A 54 -5.95 0.61 26.63
N TYR A 55 -4.95 1.33 26.13
CA TYR A 55 -3.57 1.25 26.60
C TYR A 55 -3.45 1.74 28.04
N ALA A 56 -4.02 2.91 28.36
CA ALA A 56 -4.02 3.48 29.71
C ALA A 56 -4.67 2.54 30.74
N ARG A 57 -5.72 1.83 30.33
CA ARG A 57 -6.47 0.84 31.14
C ARG A 57 -5.80 -0.53 31.22
N SER A 58 -4.81 -0.84 30.38
CA SER A 58 -4.15 -2.14 30.38
C SER A 58 -3.21 -2.31 31.58
N LYS A 59 -3.30 -3.46 32.26
CA LYS A 59 -2.42 -3.84 33.39
C LYS A 59 -2.00 -5.31 33.21
N PRO A 60 -0.69 -5.61 33.04
CA PRO A 60 0.40 -4.66 32.79
C PRO A 60 0.27 -3.96 31.43
N ARG A 61 0.85 -2.77 31.30
CA ARG A 61 0.90 -2.05 30.02
C ARG A 61 1.89 -2.73 29.07
N PRO A 62 1.54 -2.95 27.80
CA PRO A 62 2.50 -3.49 26.85
C PRO A 62 3.64 -2.49 26.63
N SER A 63 4.88 -2.96 26.69
CA SER A 63 6.03 -2.11 26.41
C SER A 63 6.19 -1.86 24.91
N ILE A 64 6.45 -0.61 24.56
CA ILE A 64 6.83 -0.20 23.21
C ILE A 64 8.23 -0.74 22.95
N ASP A 65 8.40 -1.52 21.88
CA ASP A 65 9.72 -2.03 21.51
C ASP A 65 10.50 -1.01 20.67
N TRP A 66 11.75 -1.33 20.38
CA TRP A 66 12.64 -0.42 19.64
C TRP A 66 12.09 -0.02 18.26
N GLN A 67 11.27 -0.87 17.62
CA GLN A 67 10.67 -0.55 16.32
C GLN A 67 9.49 0.42 16.48
N GLY A 68 8.73 0.29 17.56
CA GLY A 68 7.77 1.31 17.96
C GLY A 68 8.45 2.64 18.25
N TRP A 69 9.58 2.62 18.97
CA TRP A 69 10.40 3.82 19.21
C TRP A 69 10.98 4.41 17.93
N LEU A 70 11.37 3.59 16.96
CA LEU A 70 11.82 4.04 15.64
C LEU A 70 10.72 4.86 14.93
N CYS A 71 9.48 4.38 14.94
CA CYS A 71 8.34 5.10 14.37
C CYS A 71 8.07 6.42 15.10
N LEU A 72 8.10 6.41 16.43
CA LEU A 72 7.90 7.62 17.25
C LEU A 72 9.01 8.64 17.04
N ALA A 73 10.28 8.21 16.98
CA ALA A 73 11.43 9.08 16.79
C ALA A 73 11.35 9.79 15.44
N TRP A 74 11.11 9.06 14.35
CA TRP A 74 10.92 9.67 13.03
C TRP A 74 9.72 10.60 12.96
N GLY A 75 8.58 10.12 13.44
CA GLY A 75 7.36 10.90 13.41
C GLY A 75 7.50 12.22 14.20
N THR A 76 8.22 12.19 15.32
CA THR A 76 8.54 13.38 16.11
C THR A 76 9.51 14.30 15.37
N TYR A 77 10.57 13.76 14.77
CA TYR A 77 11.51 14.53 13.96
C TYR A 77 10.80 15.26 12.81
N ALA A 78 10.00 14.54 12.02
CA ALA A 78 9.26 15.09 10.89
C ALA A 78 8.25 16.16 11.35
N PHE A 79 7.54 15.92 12.46
CA PHE A 79 6.59 16.86 13.04
C PHE A 79 7.28 18.14 13.55
N LEU A 80 8.34 18.02 14.35
CA LEU A 80 9.06 19.17 14.88
C LEU A 80 9.69 19.99 13.77
N ARG A 81 10.27 19.34 12.75
CA ARG A 81 10.83 20.02 11.59
C ARG A 81 9.75 20.81 10.85
N TYR A 82 8.59 20.21 10.61
CA TYR A 82 7.45 20.88 9.98
C TYR A 82 7.00 22.11 10.81
N VAL A 83 6.83 21.95 12.13
CA VAL A 83 6.42 23.06 13.02
C VAL A 83 7.46 24.18 13.03
N LEU A 84 8.75 23.86 13.06
CA LEU A 84 9.83 24.85 13.03
C LEU A 84 9.84 25.61 11.70
N GLN A 85 9.73 24.92 10.57
CA GLN A 85 9.68 25.58 9.26
C GLN A 85 8.44 26.46 9.12
N PHE A 86 7.28 25.96 9.54
CA PHE A 86 6.06 26.74 9.60
C PHE A 86 6.22 27.99 10.47
N ALA A 87 6.88 27.90 11.63
CA ALA A 87 7.03 29.04 12.54
C ALA A 87 8.10 30.05 12.11
N LEU A 88 9.15 29.61 11.41
CA LEU A 88 10.33 30.44 11.08
C LEU A 88 10.29 31.04 9.68
N GLN A 89 9.54 30.46 8.74
CA GLN A 89 9.48 30.95 7.36
C GLN A 89 8.35 31.96 7.20
N ALA A 90 8.64 33.07 6.52
CA ALA A 90 7.73 34.22 6.39
C ALA A 90 6.40 33.86 5.70
N ASP A 91 6.45 32.92 4.76
CA ASP A 91 5.29 32.51 3.98
C ASP A 91 4.53 31.32 4.59
N HIS A 92 4.96 30.85 5.78
CA HIS A 92 4.35 29.74 6.50
C HIS A 92 4.00 28.55 5.59
N PRO A 93 4.95 28.00 4.81
CA PRO A 93 4.62 27.08 3.73
C PRO A 93 3.92 25.83 4.28
N VAL A 94 2.62 25.75 4.02
CA VAL A 94 1.81 24.56 4.31
C VAL A 94 1.96 23.65 3.10
N GLY A 95 2.87 22.68 3.20
CA GLY A 95 3.02 21.70 2.15
C GLY A 95 1.81 20.78 2.08
N ASP A 96 1.32 20.58 0.86
CA ASP A 96 0.29 19.59 0.59
C ASP A 96 0.82 18.20 1.00
N HIS A 97 0.10 17.56 1.94
CA HIS A 97 0.41 16.23 2.48
C HIS A 97 1.66 16.10 3.38
N ASP A 98 2.13 17.17 4.03
CA ASP A 98 3.20 17.08 5.05
C ASP A 98 2.86 16.09 6.19
N VAL A 99 1.56 15.92 6.46
CA VAL A 99 1.00 14.94 7.41
C VAL A 99 1.47 13.52 7.15
N LEU A 100 1.67 13.13 5.88
CA LEU A 100 2.12 11.79 5.49
C LEU A 100 3.41 11.40 6.21
N PHE A 101 4.34 12.35 6.36
CA PHE A 101 5.69 12.06 6.83
C PHE A 101 5.82 11.96 8.35
N PHE A 102 4.92 12.59 9.10
CA PHE A 102 4.83 12.40 10.56
C PHE A 102 3.76 11.38 10.99
N MET A 103 3.05 10.77 10.03
CA MET A 103 2.10 9.69 10.30
C MET A 103 2.69 8.49 11.07
N PRO A 104 4.00 8.17 11.01
CA PRO A 104 4.57 7.12 11.86
C PRO A 104 4.33 7.26 13.36
N LEU A 105 4.02 8.46 13.87
CA LEU A 105 3.57 8.67 15.25
C LEU A 105 2.37 7.80 15.64
N VAL A 106 1.45 7.55 14.71
CA VAL A 106 0.21 6.81 15.00
C VAL A 106 0.35 5.30 14.79
N PHE A 107 1.44 4.81 14.20
CA PHE A 107 1.56 3.39 13.89
C PHE A 107 1.59 2.48 15.12
N PRO A 108 2.39 2.73 16.17
CA PRO A 108 2.38 1.88 17.37
C PRO A 108 1.01 1.80 18.08
N PRO A 109 0.28 2.91 18.35
CA PRO A 109 -1.03 2.80 18.96
C PRO A 109 -2.05 2.13 18.04
N LEU A 110 -2.05 2.40 16.73
CA LEU A 110 -2.95 1.70 15.81
C LEU A 110 -2.66 0.19 15.74
N ALA A 111 -1.39 -0.20 15.79
CA ALA A 111 -0.99 -1.60 15.89
C ALA A 111 -1.52 -2.28 17.16
N PHE A 112 -1.53 -1.55 18.29
CA PHE A 112 -2.07 -2.08 19.54
C PHE A 112 -3.57 -2.38 19.44
N VAL A 113 -4.40 -1.48 18.89
CA VAL A 113 -5.83 -1.75 18.76
C VAL A 113 -6.10 -2.88 17.74
N LEU A 114 -5.34 -2.95 16.64
CA LEU A 114 -5.42 -4.07 15.68
C LEU A 114 -5.05 -5.41 16.34
N PHE A 115 -3.99 -5.43 17.16
CA PHE A 115 -3.62 -6.60 17.97
C PHE A 115 -4.75 -7.06 18.88
N ARG A 116 -5.56 -6.14 19.41
CA ARG A 116 -6.71 -6.49 20.26
C ARG A 116 -7.91 -7.01 19.45
N CYS A 117 -8.00 -6.68 18.16
CA CYS A 117 -9.02 -7.20 17.23
C CYS A 117 -8.56 -8.46 16.48
N TRP A 118 -7.43 -9.08 16.88
CA TRP A 118 -6.78 -10.14 16.11
C TRP A 118 -7.68 -11.33 15.76
N SER A 119 -8.54 -11.75 16.70
CA SER A 119 -9.47 -12.87 16.51
C SER A 119 -10.56 -12.59 15.47
N HIS A 120 -10.77 -11.32 15.09
CA HIS A 120 -11.81 -10.89 14.18
C HIS A 120 -11.27 -10.57 12.77
N LEU A 121 -9.95 -10.57 12.57
CA LEU A 121 -9.33 -10.17 11.31
C LEU A 121 -9.84 -10.94 10.09
N GLU A 122 -10.06 -12.25 10.23
CA GLU A 122 -10.60 -13.09 9.15
C GLU A 122 -12.00 -12.61 8.70
N ARG A 123 -12.87 -12.28 9.67
CA ARG A 123 -14.23 -11.76 9.39
C ARG A 123 -14.17 -10.35 8.84
N LEU A 124 -13.30 -9.50 9.39
CA LEU A 124 -13.09 -8.14 8.91
C LEU A 124 -12.70 -8.12 7.43
N VAL A 125 -11.74 -8.97 7.04
CA VAL A 125 -11.30 -9.12 5.65
C VAL A 125 -12.44 -9.65 4.76
N ALA A 126 -13.21 -10.62 5.23
CA ALA A 126 -14.36 -11.14 4.48
C ALA A 126 -15.44 -10.05 4.25
N VAL A 127 -15.79 -9.28 5.28
CA VAL A 127 -16.74 -8.16 5.17
C VAL A 127 -16.22 -7.12 4.19
N TYR A 128 -14.94 -6.75 4.29
CA TYR A 128 -14.32 -5.82 3.35
C TYR A 128 -14.42 -6.29 1.90
N PHE A 129 -14.11 -7.55 1.59
CA PHE A 129 -14.24 -8.07 0.22
C PHE A 129 -15.70 -8.11 -0.25
N GLY A 130 -16.66 -8.38 0.63
CA GLY A 130 -18.08 -8.23 0.32
C GLY A 130 -18.47 -6.82 -0.10
N ILE A 131 -18.03 -5.83 0.68
CA ILE A 131 -18.26 -4.41 0.35
C ILE A 131 -17.54 -4.05 -0.96
N ALA A 132 -16.31 -4.53 -1.16
CA ALA A 132 -15.55 -4.28 -2.39
C ALA A 132 -16.29 -4.81 -3.63
N LEU A 133 -16.85 -6.03 -3.57
CA LEU A 133 -17.66 -6.59 -4.64
C LEU A 133 -18.90 -5.72 -4.92
N ILE A 134 -19.63 -5.31 -3.88
CA ILE A 134 -20.81 -4.45 -4.03
C ILE A 134 -20.43 -3.12 -4.69
N VAL A 135 -19.37 -2.46 -4.23
CA VAL A 135 -18.92 -1.19 -4.81
C VAL A 135 -18.50 -1.38 -6.26
N LEU A 136 -17.76 -2.44 -6.60
CA LEU A 136 -17.38 -2.73 -7.98
C LEU A 136 -18.60 -2.95 -8.89
N LEU A 137 -19.59 -3.72 -8.43
CA LEU A 137 -20.82 -3.97 -9.19
C LEU A 137 -21.64 -2.70 -9.43
N LEU A 138 -21.68 -1.80 -8.44
CA LEU A 138 -22.47 -0.56 -8.53
C LEU A 138 -21.76 0.56 -9.28
N SER A 139 -20.43 0.61 -9.25
CA SER A 139 -19.65 1.72 -9.81
C SER A 139 -19.12 1.46 -11.21
N LEU A 140 -18.88 0.20 -11.59
CA LEU A 140 -18.22 -0.11 -12.85
C LEU A 140 -19.17 0.04 -14.05
N ARG A 141 -18.89 1.03 -14.89
CA ARG A 141 -19.64 1.31 -16.12
C ARG A 141 -19.25 0.38 -17.27
N LEU A 142 -19.72 -0.86 -17.24
CA LEU A 142 -19.35 -1.89 -18.22
C LEU A 142 -19.65 -1.49 -19.68
N ASN A 143 -20.78 -0.84 -19.95
CA ASN A 143 -21.14 -0.40 -21.31
C ASN A 143 -20.10 0.57 -21.88
N ALA A 144 -19.69 1.57 -21.08
CA ALA A 144 -18.67 2.54 -21.46
C ALA A 144 -17.31 1.87 -21.74
N ILE A 145 -16.93 0.84 -20.94
CA ILE A 145 -15.71 0.07 -21.19
C ILE A 145 -15.76 -0.65 -22.54
N LEU A 146 -16.90 -1.26 -22.86
CA LEU A 146 -17.10 -1.98 -24.12
C LEU A 146 -17.11 -1.05 -25.35
N GLU A 147 -17.64 0.16 -25.18
CA GLU A 147 -17.59 1.25 -26.16
C GLU A 147 -16.18 1.85 -26.32
N GLY A 148 -15.22 1.41 -25.48
CA GLY A 148 -13.84 1.88 -25.50
C GLY A 148 -13.66 3.24 -24.84
N GLU A 149 -14.65 3.71 -24.09
CA GLU A 149 -14.54 4.93 -23.29
C GLU A 149 -13.66 4.71 -22.07
N THR A 150 -13.13 5.82 -21.58
CA THR A 150 -12.34 5.84 -20.35
C THR A 150 -13.27 5.91 -19.15
N VAL A 151 -13.09 5.03 -18.17
CA VAL A 151 -13.90 5.01 -16.95
C VAL A 151 -13.08 5.23 -15.69
N ILE A 152 -13.73 5.70 -14.63
CA ILE A 152 -13.16 5.75 -13.29
C ILE A 152 -13.74 4.57 -12.51
N PRO A 153 -12.99 3.49 -12.28
CA PRO A 153 -13.49 2.36 -11.50
C PRO A 153 -13.54 2.73 -10.01
N LEU A 154 -14.46 2.10 -9.27
CA LEU A 154 -14.74 2.40 -7.86
C LEU A 154 -15.29 3.82 -7.68
N ILE A 155 -15.37 4.32 -6.44
CA ILE A 155 -15.85 5.67 -6.15
C ILE A 155 -14.62 6.56 -5.90
N GLN A 156 -13.88 6.87 -6.96
CA GLN A 156 -12.62 7.61 -6.89
C GLN A 156 -12.74 8.91 -7.69
N HIS A 157 -11.89 9.89 -7.40
CA HIS A 157 -11.88 11.16 -8.12
C HIS A 157 -11.10 11.09 -9.44
N ASN A 158 -10.25 10.06 -9.60
CA ASN A 158 -9.38 9.91 -10.76
C ASN A 158 -9.29 8.44 -11.21
N GLN A 159 -9.29 8.23 -12.53
CA GLN A 159 -9.11 6.92 -13.18
C GLN A 159 -7.85 6.17 -12.71
N ILE A 160 -6.73 6.88 -12.48
CA ILE A 160 -5.48 6.28 -12.04
C ILE A 160 -5.63 5.77 -10.61
N HIS A 161 -6.27 6.54 -9.74
CA HIS A 161 -6.50 6.16 -8.34
C HIS A 161 -7.37 4.91 -8.27
N GLY A 162 -8.47 4.90 -9.03
CA GLY A 162 -9.33 3.72 -9.20
C GLY A 162 -8.57 2.50 -9.69
N ALA A 163 -7.75 2.64 -10.73
CA ALA A 163 -6.96 1.52 -11.24
C ALA A 163 -5.94 0.98 -10.22
N VAL A 164 -5.28 1.86 -9.46
CA VAL A 164 -4.34 1.47 -8.39
C VAL A 164 -5.08 0.70 -7.29
N CYS A 165 -6.22 1.22 -6.85
CA CYS A 165 -7.07 0.56 -5.86
C CYS A 165 -7.56 -0.81 -6.34
N CYS A 166 -8.01 -0.93 -7.59
CA CYS A 166 -8.33 -2.21 -8.22
C CYS A 166 -7.14 -3.19 -8.19
N GLY A 167 -5.91 -2.72 -8.44
CA GLY A 167 -4.71 -3.54 -8.36
C GLY A 167 -4.43 -4.08 -6.96
N VAL A 168 -4.57 -3.24 -5.93
CA VAL A 168 -4.43 -3.66 -4.51
C VAL A 168 -5.49 -4.70 -4.15
N ILE A 169 -6.76 -4.45 -4.51
CA ILE A 169 -7.88 -5.35 -4.25
C ILE A 169 -7.71 -6.69 -4.98
N LEU A 170 -7.26 -6.64 -6.24
CA LEU A 170 -7.00 -7.83 -7.06
C LEU A 170 -5.98 -8.75 -6.40
N ILE A 171 -4.81 -8.23 -5.99
CA ILE A 171 -3.77 -9.01 -5.34
C ILE A 171 -4.29 -9.59 -4.02
N GLY A 172 -4.99 -8.78 -3.22
CA GLY A 172 -5.60 -9.23 -1.97
C GLY A 172 -6.61 -10.37 -2.17
N ALA A 173 -7.51 -10.23 -3.14
CA ALA A 173 -8.56 -11.21 -3.44
C ALA A 173 -7.98 -12.55 -3.93
N ILE A 174 -6.91 -12.52 -4.74
CA ILE A 174 -6.20 -13.72 -5.21
C ILE A 174 -5.63 -14.50 -4.03
N PHE A 175 -4.90 -13.84 -3.12
CA PHE A 175 -4.31 -14.54 -1.97
C PHE A 175 -5.34 -14.94 -0.92
N TRP A 176 -6.42 -14.18 -0.78
CA TRP A 176 -7.55 -14.56 0.06
C TRP A 176 -8.22 -15.82 -0.47
N LEU A 177 -8.45 -15.93 -1.78
CA LEU A 177 -8.95 -17.15 -2.41
C LEU A 177 -7.96 -18.30 -2.23
N LEU A 178 -6.69 -18.08 -2.54
CA LEU A 178 -5.64 -19.11 -2.51
C LEU A 178 -5.54 -19.74 -1.12
N HIS A 179 -5.60 -18.92 -0.06
CA HIS A 179 -5.64 -19.39 1.33
C HIS A 179 -6.72 -20.46 1.55
N TYR A 180 -7.96 -20.20 1.13
CA TYR A 180 -9.07 -21.13 1.32
C TYR A 180 -9.07 -22.34 0.38
N LEU A 181 -8.40 -22.23 -0.77
CA LEU A 181 -8.23 -23.34 -1.70
C LEU A 181 -7.17 -24.34 -1.23
N THR A 182 -6.17 -23.88 -0.47
CA THR A 182 -5.01 -24.70 -0.08
C THR A 182 -5.01 -25.16 1.36
N GLU A 183 -5.63 -24.42 2.28
CA GLU A 183 -5.67 -24.77 3.70
C GLU A 183 -6.88 -25.67 4.01
N ASP A 184 -6.63 -26.76 4.74
CA ASP A 184 -7.63 -27.81 5.02
C ASP A 184 -8.49 -27.50 6.26
N THR A 185 -8.02 -26.64 7.17
CA THR A 185 -8.65 -26.36 8.49
C THR A 185 -9.44 -25.04 8.52
N CYS A 186 -9.94 -24.59 7.39
CA CYS A 186 -10.65 -23.31 7.28
C CYS A 186 -12.13 -23.39 7.62
N ASN A 187 -12.70 -22.24 8.04
CA ASN A 187 -14.14 -22.08 8.20
C ASN A 187 -14.85 -22.33 6.85
N ARG A 188 -15.71 -23.37 6.80
CA ARG A 188 -16.41 -23.78 5.57
C ARG A 188 -17.24 -22.66 4.95
N THR A 189 -17.90 -21.84 5.78
CA THR A 189 -18.75 -20.75 5.29
C THR A 189 -17.90 -19.67 4.61
N ILE A 190 -16.79 -19.26 5.23
CA ILE A 190 -15.91 -18.23 4.65
C ILE A 190 -15.18 -18.78 3.43
N LYS A 191 -14.83 -20.06 3.43
CA LYS A 191 -14.27 -20.74 2.25
C LYS A 191 -15.21 -20.69 1.04
N ILE A 192 -16.48 -21.07 1.21
CA ILE A 192 -17.48 -20.99 0.13
C ILE A 192 -17.64 -19.54 -0.33
N TYR A 193 -17.74 -18.63 0.63
CA TYR A 193 -17.87 -17.20 0.35
C TYR A 193 -16.69 -16.65 -0.46
N ALA A 194 -15.45 -16.93 -0.06
CA ALA A 194 -14.24 -16.52 -0.79
C ALA A 194 -14.17 -17.15 -2.19
N SER A 195 -14.53 -18.43 -2.33
CA SER A 195 -14.56 -19.12 -3.63
C SER A 195 -15.54 -18.52 -4.62
N VAL A 196 -16.63 -17.90 -4.16
CA VAL A 196 -17.60 -17.21 -5.01
C VAL A 196 -17.17 -15.75 -5.24
N VAL A 197 -16.88 -15.01 -4.17
CA VAL A 197 -16.65 -13.57 -4.22
C VAL A 197 -15.34 -13.21 -4.93
N SER A 198 -14.24 -13.91 -4.65
CA SER A 198 -12.93 -13.54 -5.18
C SER A 198 -12.84 -13.57 -6.71
N PRO A 199 -13.35 -14.60 -7.43
CA PRO A 199 -13.34 -14.59 -8.89
C PRO A 199 -14.06 -13.37 -9.50
N PHE A 200 -15.22 -12.98 -8.96
CA PHE A 200 -15.94 -11.79 -9.42
C PHE A 200 -15.15 -10.51 -9.16
N ILE A 201 -14.56 -10.37 -7.98
CA ILE A 201 -13.69 -9.22 -7.67
C ILE A 201 -12.51 -9.16 -8.63
N CYS A 202 -11.83 -10.29 -8.86
CA CYS A 202 -10.69 -10.35 -9.78
C CYS A 202 -11.08 -9.92 -11.19
N ALA A 203 -12.19 -10.43 -11.72
CA ALA A 203 -12.68 -10.07 -13.04
C ALA A 203 -13.05 -8.58 -13.14
N LEU A 204 -13.82 -8.06 -12.19
CA LEU A 204 -14.24 -6.66 -12.17
C LEU A 204 -13.07 -5.70 -11.96
N CYS A 205 -12.08 -6.05 -11.13
CA CYS A 205 -10.86 -5.26 -10.97
C CYS A 205 -10.04 -5.21 -12.27
N LEU A 206 -9.89 -6.33 -12.97
CA LEU A 206 -9.18 -6.36 -14.26
C LEU A 206 -9.90 -5.51 -15.32
N LEU A 207 -11.24 -5.61 -15.39
CA LEU A 207 -12.05 -4.76 -16.26
C LEU A 207 -11.95 -3.28 -15.88
N GLY A 208 -11.94 -2.96 -14.58
CA GLY A 208 -11.73 -1.60 -14.08
C GLY A 208 -10.36 -1.03 -14.45
N ILE A 209 -9.28 -1.81 -14.28
CA ILE A 209 -7.93 -1.41 -14.66
C ILE A 209 -7.83 -1.22 -16.19
N TYR A 210 -8.46 -2.11 -16.97
CA TYR A 210 -8.53 -1.99 -18.42
C TYR A 210 -9.27 -0.72 -18.85
N GLY A 211 -10.49 -0.50 -18.33
CA GLY A 211 -11.34 0.64 -18.64
C GLY A 211 -10.75 1.99 -18.19
N ALA A 212 -9.95 2.01 -17.13
CA ALA A 212 -9.23 3.19 -16.70
C ALA A 212 -8.06 3.60 -17.62
N LYS A 213 -7.69 2.75 -18.59
CA LYS A 213 -6.59 2.98 -19.54
C LYS A 213 -5.26 3.44 -18.89
N SER A 214 -5.01 3.03 -17.65
CA SER A 214 -3.89 3.51 -16.83
C SER A 214 -2.59 2.76 -17.13
N LYS A 215 -1.73 3.37 -17.96
CA LYS A 215 -0.41 2.82 -18.35
C LYS A 215 0.47 2.48 -17.13
N GLY A 216 0.52 3.39 -16.15
CA GLY A 216 1.37 3.24 -14.96
C GLY A 216 0.96 2.03 -14.09
N VAL A 217 -0.33 1.72 -14.02
CA VAL A 217 -0.82 0.56 -13.26
C VAL A 217 -0.48 -0.75 -13.97
N TRP A 218 -0.66 -0.82 -15.28
CA TRP A 218 -0.25 -2.00 -16.06
C TRP A 218 1.25 -2.26 -15.96
N LEU A 219 2.07 -1.21 -16.07
CA LEU A 219 3.52 -1.30 -15.87
C LEU A 219 3.87 -1.77 -14.45
N SER A 220 3.11 -1.35 -13.43
CA SER A 220 3.31 -1.78 -12.04
C SER A 220 2.86 -3.23 -11.80
N LEU A 221 1.87 -3.72 -12.55
CA LEU A 221 1.40 -5.11 -12.48
C LEU A 221 2.32 -6.09 -13.21
N LEU A 222 3.06 -5.63 -14.23
CA LEU A 222 3.96 -6.45 -15.05
C LEU A 222 4.97 -7.27 -14.21
N PRO A 223 5.68 -6.72 -13.22
CA PRO A 223 6.55 -7.52 -12.35
C PRO A 223 5.79 -8.33 -11.28
N VAL A 224 4.58 -7.91 -10.91
CA VAL A 224 3.83 -8.48 -9.78
C VAL A 224 3.05 -9.73 -10.18
N LEU A 225 2.31 -9.68 -11.29
CA LEU A 225 1.46 -10.79 -11.73
C LEU A 225 2.22 -12.09 -12.03
N PRO A 226 3.44 -12.07 -12.62
CA PRO A 226 4.23 -13.29 -12.77
C PRO A 226 4.61 -13.93 -11.43
N ILE A 227 4.91 -13.12 -10.41
CA ILE A 227 5.22 -13.61 -9.07
C ILE A 227 3.96 -14.17 -8.40
N VAL A 228 2.82 -13.49 -8.52
CA VAL A 228 1.52 -14.00 -8.07
C VAL A 228 1.22 -15.35 -8.73
N GLY A 229 1.37 -15.43 -10.06
CA GLY A 229 1.20 -16.65 -10.83
C GLY A 229 2.10 -17.76 -10.32
N PHE A 230 3.41 -17.52 -10.24
CA PHE A 230 4.38 -18.50 -9.74
C PHE A 230 4.02 -19.04 -8.34
N ILE A 231 3.64 -18.16 -7.40
CA ILE A 231 3.23 -18.57 -6.05
C ILE A 231 1.93 -19.38 -6.10
N ALA A 232 0.94 -18.95 -6.88
CA ALA A 232 -0.33 -19.66 -7.04
C ALA A 232 -0.11 -21.06 -7.63
N MET A 233 0.71 -21.18 -8.67
CA MET A 233 1.04 -22.47 -9.30
C MET A 233 1.73 -23.42 -8.31
N ARG A 234 2.61 -22.91 -7.45
CA ARG A 234 3.30 -23.71 -6.43
C ARG A 234 2.38 -24.13 -5.28
N ALA A 235 1.38 -23.31 -4.96
CA ALA A 235 0.47 -23.56 -3.85
C ALA A 235 -0.69 -24.51 -4.24
N LEU A 236 -1.12 -24.49 -5.51
CA LEU A 236 -2.18 -25.37 -6.01
C LEU A 236 -1.71 -26.82 -6.19
N LYS A 237 -2.64 -27.77 -6.05
CA LYS A 237 -2.38 -29.19 -6.32
C LYS A 237 -2.01 -29.39 -7.80
N HIS A 238 -1.02 -30.24 -8.09
CA HIS A 238 -0.51 -30.47 -9.47
C HIS A 238 -1.61 -30.72 -10.52
N ARG A 239 -2.70 -31.39 -10.16
CA ARG A 239 -3.85 -31.64 -11.06
C ARG A 239 -4.61 -30.38 -11.50
N LEU A 240 -4.52 -29.30 -10.73
CA LEU A 240 -5.18 -28.01 -11.01
C LEU A 240 -4.24 -27.01 -11.70
N VAL A 241 -2.93 -27.23 -11.66
CA VAL A 241 -1.90 -26.36 -12.25
C VAL A 241 -2.14 -26.22 -13.76
N VAL A 242 -2.13 -27.32 -14.50
CA VAL A 242 -2.28 -27.31 -15.96
C VAL A 242 -3.58 -26.64 -16.44
N PRO A 243 -4.78 -27.01 -15.93
CA PRO A 243 -6.02 -26.38 -16.39
C PRO A 243 -6.10 -24.88 -16.02
N VAL A 244 -5.60 -24.46 -14.85
CA VAL A 244 -5.57 -23.04 -14.47
C VAL A 244 -4.61 -22.24 -15.35
N ALA A 245 -3.43 -22.80 -15.67
CA ALA A 245 -2.48 -22.17 -16.57
C ALA A 245 -3.05 -22.00 -17.99
N LEU A 246 -3.67 -23.05 -18.54
CA LEU A 246 -4.31 -23.01 -19.85
C LEU A 246 -5.45 -21.99 -19.91
N LEU A 247 -6.31 -21.97 -18.88
CA LEU A 247 -7.38 -20.98 -18.76
C LEU A 247 -6.81 -19.55 -18.71
N PHE A 248 -5.76 -19.32 -17.92
CA PHE A 248 -5.11 -18.02 -17.83
C PHE A 248 -4.53 -17.58 -19.18
N VAL A 249 -3.80 -18.45 -19.89
CA VAL A 249 -3.23 -18.15 -21.21
C VAL A 249 -4.34 -17.88 -22.23
N ALA A 250 -5.43 -18.65 -22.22
CA ALA A 250 -6.57 -18.44 -23.11
C ALA A 250 -7.25 -17.10 -22.85
N LEU A 251 -7.51 -16.75 -21.58
CA LEU A 251 -8.12 -15.48 -21.20
C LEU A 251 -7.20 -14.29 -21.51
N LEU A 252 -5.90 -14.40 -21.23
CA LEU A 252 -4.93 -13.35 -21.52
C LEU A 252 -4.76 -13.12 -23.02
N GLY A 253 -4.58 -14.21 -23.78
CA GLY A 253 -4.42 -14.15 -25.24
C GLY A 253 -5.69 -13.63 -25.93
N GLY A 254 -6.87 -14.13 -25.52
CA GLY A 254 -8.16 -13.64 -26.02
C GLY A 254 -8.38 -12.17 -25.68
N GLY A 255 -8.10 -11.76 -24.43
CA GLY A 255 -8.20 -10.37 -23.99
C GLY A 255 -7.29 -9.44 -24.80
N LEU A 256 -6.00 -9.76 -24.92
CA LEU A 256 -5.04 -8.97 -25.70
C LEU A 256 -5.44 -8.85 -27.17
N TYR A 257 -5.95 -9.93 -27.77
CA TYR A 257 -6.41 -9.92 -29.15
C TYR A 257 -7.60 -8.99 -29.38
N ILE A 258 -8.59 -9.03 -28.48
CA ILE A 258 -9.78 -8.17 -28.52
C ILE A 258 -9.39 -6.70 -28.41
N VAL A 259 -8.43 -6.38 -27.54
CA VAL A 259 -8.10 -4.98 -27.18
C VAL A 259 -6.91 -4.40 -27.92
N ARG A 260 -6.30 -5.14 -28.86
CA ARG A 260 -5.02 -4.80 -29.50
C ARG A 260 -4.94 -3.38 -30.06
N ASN A 261 -5.99 -2.91 -30.75
CA ASN A 261 -6.01 -1.59 -31.37
C ASN A 261 -5.99 -0.48 -30.31
N ASN A 262 -6.71 -0.67 -29.20
CA ASN A 262 -6.75 0.27 -28.08
C ASN A 262 -5.39 0.29 -27.34
N VAL A 263 -4.73 -0.86 -27.18
CA VAL A 263 -3.39 -0.96 -26.59
C VAL A 263 -2.36 -0.20 -27.42
N VAL A 264 -2.33 -0.41 -28.75
CA VAL A 264 -1.41 0.29 -29.65
C VAL A 264 -1.64 1.79 -29.62
N HIS A 265 -2.90 2.23 -29.75
CA HIS A 265 -3.25 3.66 -29.72
C HIS A 265 -2.89 4.32 -28.39
N THR A 266 -3.13 3.63 -27.27
CA THR A 266 -2.90 4.20 -25.95
C THR A 266 -1.42 4.17 -25.56
N ALA A 267 -0.74 3.02 -25.66
CA ALA A 267 0.61 2.84 -25.14
C ALA A 267 1.73 3.11 -26.17
N GLY A 268 1.45 2.98 -27.47
CA GLY A 268 2.43 3.06 -28.55
C GLY A 268 3.31 4.31 -28.54
N PRO A 269 2.73 5.53 -28.46
CA PRO A 269 3.53 6.76 -28.47
C PRO A 269 4.51 6.88 -27.31
N THR A 270 4.11 6.40 -26.12
CA THR A 270 4.97 6.41 -24.93
C THR A 270 6.11 5.39 -25.07
N ILE A 271 5.82 4.20 -25.58
CA ILE A 271 6.85 3.16 -25.80
C ILE A 271 7.87 3.65 -26.83
N ALA A 272 7.41 4.26 -27.94
CA ALA A 272 8.29 4.81 -28.96
C ALA A 272 9.21 5.90 -28.39
N ALA A 273 8.67 6.85 -27.64
CA ALA A 273 9.46 7.93 -27.00
C ALA A 273 10.50 7.38 -26.02
N THR A 274 10.14 6.39 -25.19
CA THR A 274 11.09 5.76 -24.25
C THR A 274 12.22 5.03 -24.99
N ILE A 275 11.92 4.33 -26.10
CA ILE A 275 12.94 3.66 -26.91
C ILE A 275 13.92 4.67 -27.51
N THR A 276 13.43 5.80 -28.04
CA THR A 276 14.28 6.88 -28.56
C THR A 276 15.18 7.44 -27.46
N MET A 277 14.64 7.79 -26.30
CA MET A 277 15.42 8.30 -25.16
C MET A 277 16.50 7.30 -24.69
N LEU A 278 16.21 5.99 -24.67
CA LEU A 278 17.20 4.97 -24.31
C LEU A 278 18.30 4.80 -25.35
N LYS A 279 17.99 4.96 -26.64
CA LYS A 279 18.99 4.93 -27.72
C LYS A 279 19.91 6.15 -27.65
N ASP A 280 19.37 7.31 -27.32
CA ASP A 280 20.15 8.55 -27.18
C ASP A 280 21.07 8.46 -25.95
N ALA A 281 20.58 7.94 -24.82
CA ALA A 281 21.37 7.70 -23.61
C ALA A 281 22.47 6.63 -23.79
N GLY A 282 22.26 5.65 -24.67
CA GLY A 282 23.21 4.56 -24.92
C GLY A 282 24.30 4.88 -25.93
N SER A 283 24.17 5.97 -26.69
CA SER A 283 25.06 6.23 -27.84
C SER A 283 26.20 7.20 -27.56
N THR A 284 26.04 8.26 -26.75
CA THR A 284 27.18 9.18 -26.45
C THR A 284 26.99 10.18 -25.30
N GLU A 285 25.86 10.20 -24.59
CA GLU A 285 25.49 11.30 -23.68
C GLU A 285 25.27 10.87 -22.22
N GLN A 286 25.58 11.75 -21.26
CA GLN A 286 25.22 11.53 -19.85
C GLN A 286 23.69 11.50 -19.71
N ILE A 287 23.16 10.65 -18.82
CA ILE A 287 21.71 10.47 -18.62
C ILE A 287 20.96 11.81 -18.46
N GLY A 288 21.59 12.81 -17.83
CA GLY A 288 21.02 14.14 -17.67
C GLY A 288 20.82 14.90 -18.99
N SER A 289 21.75 14.83 -19.94
CA SER A 289 21.63 15.52 -21.23
C SER A 289 20.63 14.84 -22.15
N ALA A 290 20.54 13.50 -22.11
CA ALA A 290 19.52 12.74 -22.84
C ALA A 290 18.08 13.07 -22.37
N VAL A 291 17.90 13.34 -21.06
CA VAL A 291 16.62 13.79 -20.51
C VAL A 291 16.30 15.21 -20.97
N SER A 292 17.24 16.15 -20.90
CA SER A 292 17.04 17.51 -21.41
C SER A 292 16.74 17.53 -22.91
N HIS A 293 17.50 16.79 -23.71
CA HIS A 293 17.25 16.64 -25.15
C HIS A 293 15.85 16.07 -25.43
N SER A 294 15.41 15.08 -24.65
CA SER A 294 14.06 14.54 -24.76
C SER A 294 12.97 15.55 -24.41
N ILE A 295 13.22 16.43 -23.43
CA ILE A 295 12.32 17.54 -23.07
C ILE A 295 12.24 18.55 -24.21
N ASP A 296 13.38 18.90 -24.81
CA ASP A 296 13.47 19.97 -25.81
C ASP A 296 13.09 19.53 -27.23
N SER A 297 13.15 18.22 -27.52
CA SER A 297 12.94 17.65 -28.88
C SER A 297 11.54 17.89 -29.49
N GLY A 298 10.53 18.23 -28.69
CA GLY A 298 9.13 18.36 -29.14
C GLY A 298 8.45 17.04 -29.57
N ALA A 299 9.20 15.96 -29.75
CA ALA A 299 8.71 14.63 -30.12
C ALA A 299 8.17 13.82 -28.93
N THR A 300 8.51 14.21 -27.71
CA THR A 300 8.04 13.57 -26.47
C THR A 300 6.57 13.88 -26.21
N PRO A 301 5.70 12.87 -26.00
CA PRO A 301 4.31 13.10 -25.66
C PRO A 301 4.15 14.04 -24.45
N ILE A 302 3.20 14.97 -24.52
CA ILE A 302 3.02 16.07 -23.54
C ILE A 302 3.06 15.58 -22.09
N GLY A 303 2.30 14.53 -21.75
CA GLY A 303 2.26 13.99 -20.39
C GLY A 303 3.58 13.35 -19.91
N MET A 304 4.43 12.86 -20.82
CA MET A 304 5.77 12.38 -20.50
C MET A 304 6.74 13.56 -20.33
N ASN A 305 6.65 14.56 -21.22
CA ASN A 305 7.47 15.76 -21.18
C ASN A 305 7.30 16.52 -19.85
N GLN A 306 6.05 16.76 -19.44
CA GLN A 306 5.72 17.38 -18.15
C GLN A 306 6.34 16.62 -16.96
N ARG A 307 6.25 15.28 -16.95
CA ARG A 307 6.86 14.47 -15.87
C ARG A 307 8.38 14.56 -15.85
N LEU A 308 9.03 14.57 -17.02
CA LEU A 308 10.48 14.71 -17.10
C LEU A 308 10.94 16.07 -16.58
N GLN A 309 10.25 17.17 -16.91
CA GLN A 309 10.53 18.49 -16.34
C GLN A 309 10.41 18.50 -14.82
N LEU A 310 9.32 17.94 -14.28
CA LEU A 310 9.10 17.82 -12.83
C LEU A 310 10.20 17.00 -12.14
N TRP A 311 10.64 15.90 -12.77
CA TRP A 311 11.70 15.06 -12.22
C TRP A 311 13.08 15.72 -12.30
N ALA A 312 13.33 16.50 -13.34
CA ALA A 312 14.55 17.30 -13.47
C ALA A 312 14.63 18.38 -12.38
N ASN A 313 13.58 19.17 -12.18
CA ASN A 313 13.51 20.16 -11.10
C ASN A 313 13.66 19.50 -9.72
N ALA A 314 13.01 18.36 -9.54
CA ALA A 314 13.12 17.59 -8.31
C ALA A 314 14.56 17.13 -8.02
N TRP A 315 15.25 16.67 -9.06
CA TRP A 315 16.65 16.28 -8.96
C TRP A 315 17.57 17.47 -8.69
N GLU A 316 17.33 18.62 -9.34
CA GLU A 316 18.04 19.88 -9.09
C GLU A 316 17.96 20.28 -7.61
N LEU A 317 16.75 20.34 -7.05
CA LEU A 317 16.56 20.66 -5.62
C LEU A 317 17.17 19.60 -4.70
N PHE A 318 17.06 18.32 -5.02
CA PHE A 318 17.71 17.28 -4.21
C PHE A 318 19.23 17.44 -4.20
N SER A 319 19.83 17.79 -5.34
CA SER A 319 21.29 17.90 -5.49
C SER A 319 21.91 18.99 -4.61
N THR A 320 21.14 20.01 -4.23
CA THR A 320 21.59 21.13 -3.40
C THR A 320 21.47 20.86 -1.89
N ALA A 321 20.61 19.93 -1.46
CA ALA A 321 20.51 19.49 -0.06
C ALA A 321 20.35 17.96 0.08
N PRO A 322 21.34 17.15 -0.33
CA PRO A 322 21.15 15.71 -0.52
C PRO A 322 20.99 14.91 0.78
N ILE A 323 21.54 15.39 1.90
CA ILE A 323 21.57 14.61 3.15
C ILE A 323 20.23 14.71 3.87
N PHE A 324 19.78 15.93 4.19
CA PHE A 324 18.58 16.18 5.00
C PHE A 324 17.41 16.73 4.19
N GLY A 325 17.58 17.08 2.92
CA GLY A 325 16.56 17.72 2.10
C GLY A 325 16.15 19.10 2.63
N TRP A 326 15.13 19.67 2.01
CA TRP A 326 14.61 21.02 2.23
C TRP A 326 13.37 21.08 3.15
N GLY A 327 12.80 19.95 3.56
CA GLY A 327 11.58 19.92 4.38
C GLY A 327 10.38 20.46 3.61
N SER A 328 9.74 21.53 4.08
CA SER A 328 8.67 22.26 3.37
C SER A 328 9.18 23.47 2.56
N GLU A 329 10.44 23.87 2.75
CA GLU A 329 11.10 25.01 2.07
C GLU A 329 11.26 24.81 0.56
N TRP A 330 11.26 23.56 0.09
CA TRP A 330 11.32 23.27 -1.33
C TRP A 330 10.22 23.96 -2.15
N LEU A 331 9.09 24.32 -1.52
CA LEU A 331 8.00 25.07 -2.17
C LEU A 331 8.41 26.49 -2.54
N GLU A 332 9.26 27.12 -1.73
CA GLU A 332 9.83 28.45 -2.01
C GLU A 332 10.91 28.36 -3.09
N LEU A 333 11.66 27.25 -3.11
CA LEU A 333 12.73 27.02 -4.08
C LEU A 333 12.22 26.54 -5.45
N TRP A 334 11.04 25.90 -5.50
CA TRP A 334 10.48 25.31 -6.71
C TRP A 334 10.34 26.29 -7.89
N PRO A 335 9.83 27.53 -7.71
CA PRO A 335 9.72 28.52 -8.78
C PRO A 335 11.06 29.00 -9.34
N HIS A 336 12.18 28.70 -8.66
CA HIS A 336 13.53 29.09 -9.07
C HIS A 336 14.30 27.97 -9.78
N THR A 337 13.67 26.81 -10.00
CA THR A 337 14.26 25.68 -10.74
C THR A 337 14.28 25.94 -12.25
N TYR A 338 15.01 25.10 -12.99
CA TYR A 338 15.22 25.27 -14.44
C TYR A 338 13.92 25.21 -15.28
N TYR A 339 12.93 24.40 -14.87
CA TYR A 339 11.62 24.31 -15.53
C TYR A 339 10.48 24.84 -14.63
N PRO A 340 10.42 26.15 -14.32
CA PRO A 340 9.52 26.69 -13.31
C PRO A 340 8.04 26.65 -13.74
N ASN A 341 7.78 26.57 -15.05
CA ASN A 341 6.44 26.64 -15.66
C ASN A 341 5.86 25.27 -16.02
N ALA A 342 6.32 24.17 -15.41
CA ALA A 342 5.78 22.82 -15.66
C ALA A 342 4.29 22.65 -15.28
N GLY A 343 3.63 23.70 -14.79
CA GLY A 343 2.18 23.82 -14.61
C GLY A 343 1.63 23.18 -13.34
N TYR A 344 2.44 22.41 -12.60
CA TYR A 344 2.07 21.72 -11.37
C TYR A 344 3.26 21.66 -10.39
N THR A 345 2.98 21.69 -9.09
CA THR A 345 3.96 21.41 -8.01
C THR A 345 3.96 19.94 -7.58
N PHE A 346 3.13 19.11 -8.23
CA PHE A 346 3.03 17.67 -7.99
C PHE A 346 4.11 16.92 -8.77
N MET A 347 5.14 16.41 -8.08
CA MET A 347 6.30 15.74 -8.70
C MET A 347 5.96 14.43 -9.42
N HIS A 348 4.77 13.86 -9.18
CA HIS A 348 4.33 12.56 -9.69
C HIS A 348 5.34 11.40 -9.49
N ASN A 349 6.22 11.52 -8.49
CA ASN A 349 7.18 10.52 -8.07
C ASN A 349 7.41 10.66 -6.56
N GLY A 350 6.89 9.72 -5.77
CA GLY A 350 6.97 9.82 -4.31
C GLY A 350 8.37 9.55 -3.74
N TYR A 351 9.28 8.94 -4.50
CA TYR A 351 10.67 8.77 -4.07
C TYR A 351 11.44 10.09 -4.16
N LEU A 352 11.28 10.82 -5.27
CA LEU A 352 11.84 12.16 -5.43
C LEU A 352 11.26 13.10 -4.37
N GLU A 353 9.99 12.96 -4.03
CA GLU A 353 9.39 13.71 -2.93
C GLU A 353 10.08 13.43 -1.58
N ILE A 354 10.31 12.16 -1.23
CA ILE A 354 11.05 11.81 -0.01
C ILE A 354 12.44 12.45 -0.02
N LEU A 355 13.14 12.39 -1.16
CA LEU A 355 14.49 12.91 -1.30
C LEU A 355 14.56 14.43 -1.19
N ILE A 356 13.67 15.18 -1.84
CA ILE A 356 13.65 16.64 -1.72
C ILE A 356 13.31 17.05 -0.29
N ARG A 357 12.34 16.40 0.34
CA ARG A 357 11.87 16.82 1.67
C ARG A 357 12.81 16.39 2.79
N TYR A 358 13.37 15.19 2.73
CA TYR A 358 14.12 14.61 3.84
C TYR A 358 15.50 14.04 3.46
N GLY A 359 15.90 14.16 2.20
CA GLY A 359 17.18 13.70 1.70
C GLY A 359 17.38 12.19 1.82
N LEU A 360 18.63 11.77 1.67
CA LEU A 360 19.06 10.40 1.87
C LEU A 360 18.83 9.93 3.31
N PHE A 361 18.89 10.82 4.30
CA PHE A 361 18.60 10.50 5.69
C PHE A 361 17.16 10.00 5.85
N GLY A 362 16.19 10.72 5.30
CA GLY A 362 14.79 10.31 5.35
C GLY A 362 14.52 9.03 4.56
N ALA A 363 15.08 8.93 3.35
CA ALA A 363 14.95 7.72 2.54
C ALA A 363 15.50 6.48 3.27
N ALA A 364 16.67 6.59 3.91
CA ALA A 364 17.26 5.51 4.68
C ALA A 364 16.38 5.14 5.89
N PHE A 365 15.89 6.13 6.64
CA PHE A 365 15.08 5.88 7.83
C PHE A 365 13.74 5.21 7.48
N LEU A 366 13.03 5.72 6.48
CA LEU A 366 11.80 5.11 5.96
C LEU A 366 12.06 3.69 5.41
N GLY A 367 13.19 3.49 4.73
CA GLY A 367 13.63 2.18 4.25
C GLY A 367 13.89 1.17 5.38
N VAL A 368 14.56 1.58 6.46
CA VAL A 368 14.77 0.75 7.65
C VAL A 368 13.44 0.39 8.31
N MET A 369 12.50 1.34 8.44
CA MET A 369 11.16 1.06 8.96
C MET A 369 10.43 0.02 8.10
N LEU A 370 10.43 0.20 6.78
CA LEU A 370 9.80 -0.75 5.85
C LEU A 370 10.43 -2.15 5.96
N ALA A 371 11.76 -2.24 6.03
CA ALA A 371 12.47 -3.49 6.22
C ALA A 371 12.07 -4.18 7.54
N CYS A 372 11.95 -3.42 8.64
CA CYS A 372 11.47 -3.94 9.92
C CYS A 372 10.04 -4.48 9.82
N PHE A 373 9.15 -3.75 9.14
CA PHE A 373 7.78 -4.20 8.93
C PHE A 373 7.72 -5.50 8.15
N CYS A 374 8.47 -5.59 7.04
CA CYS A 374 8.57 -6.81 6.25
C CYS A 374 9.14 -7.98 7.06
N PHE A 375 10.17 -7.73 7.87
CA PHE A 375 10.73 -8.74 8.76
C PHE A 375 9.72 -9.27 9.78
N ASN A 376 8.91 -8.40 10.39
CA ASN A 376 7.90 -8.82 11.36
C ASN A 376 6.83 -9.71 10.72
N VAL A 377 6.35 -9.34 9.54
CA VAL A 377 5.33 -10.12 8.80
C VAL A 377 5.92 -11.48 8.39
N ARG A 378 7.15 -11.51 7.88
CA ARG A 378 7.85 -12.77 7.55
C ARG A 378 8.01 -13.66 8.77
N ARG A 379 8.42 -13.09 9.90
CA ARG A 379 8.61 -13.83 11.16
C ARG A 379 7.28 -14.34 11.73
N ALA A 380 6.21 -13.57 11.59
CA ALA A 380 4.88 -14.01 12.01
C ALA A 380 4.40 -15.19 11.16
N ALA A 381 4.65 -15.17 9.85
CA ALA A 381 4.35 -16.28 8.96
C ALA A 381 5.19 -17.53 9.28
N SER A 382 6.50 -17.38 9.52
CA SER A 382 7.36 -18.51 9.90
C SER A 382 6.96 -19.17 11.22
N LEU A 383 6.37 -18.38 12.14
CA LEU A 383 5.83 -18.86 13.41
C LEU A 383 4.36 -19.30 13.31
N ARG A 384 3.78 -19.35 12.11
CA ARG A 384 2.36 -19.71 11.87
C ARG A 384 1.34 -18.85 12.64
N ILE A 385 1.73 -17.62 13.01
CA ILE A 385 0.84 -16.63 13.63
C ILE A 385 -0.13 -16.07 12.57
N ILE A 386 0.33 -15.97 11.33
CA ILE A 386 -0.45 -15.62 10.14
C ILE A 386 -0.20 -16.67 9.05
N PRO A 387 -1.15 -16.88 8.12
CA PRO A 387 -0.92 -17.76 6.98
C PRO A 387 0.10 -17.16 6.01
N ASN A 388 0.85 -18.01 5.31
CA ASN A 388 1.82 -17.58 4.28
C ASN A 388 1.16 -16.73 3.18
N HIS A 389 -0.10 -17.03 2.85
CA HIS A 389 -0.90 -16.27 1.90
C HIS A 389 -1.06 -14.79 2.29
N ALA A 390 -1.24 -14.49 3.58
CA ALA A 390 -1.31 -13.11 4.06
C ALA A 390 0.04 -12.39 3.94
N MET A 391 1.16 -13.09 4.20
CA MET A 391 2.50 -12.55 3.98
C MET A 391 2.76 -12.26 2.49
N HIS A 392 2.40 -13.17 1.59
CA HIS A 392 2.55 -12.96 0.15
C HIS A 392 1.71 -11.79 -0.35
N ALA A 393 0.45 -11.69 0.09
CA ALA A 393 -0.42 -10.55 -0.20
C ALA A 393 0.23 -9.23 0.27
N TYR A 394 0.71 -9.20 1.52
CA TYR A 394 1.38 -8.04 2.10
C TYR A 394 2.58 -7.58 1.25
N PHE A 395 3.49 -8.51 0.91
CA PHE A 395 4.67 -8.16 0.11
C PHE A 395 4.33 -7.73 -1.32
N LEU A 396 3.39 -8.40 -1.97
CA LEU A 396 3.07 -8.10 -3.36
C LEU A 396 2.21 -6.84 -3.50
N ILE A 397 1.37 -6.51 -2.51
CA ILE A 397 0.70 -5.21 -2.45
C ILE A 397 1.73 -4.09 -2.26
N ILE A 398 2.71 -4.24 -1.36
CA ILE A 398 3.78 -3.25 -1.18
C ILE A 398 4.61 -3.11 -2.44
N LEU A 399 5.00 -4.22 -3.07
CA LEU A 399 5.78 -4.22 -4.31
C LEU A 399 5.01 -3.51 -5.44
N PHE A 400 3.75 -3.89 -5.64
CA PHE A 400 2.85 -3.24 -6.60
C PHE A 400 2.78 -1.74 -6.33
N PHE A 401 2.43 -1.35 -5.09
CA PHE A 401 2.26 0.05 -4.73
C PHE A 401 3.56 0.86 -4.89
N SER A 402 4.71 0.27 -4.54
CA SER A 402 6.04 0.86 -4.74
C SER A 402 6.28 1.24 -6.21
N PHE A 403 5.94 0.35 -7.15
CA PHE A 403 6.03 0.69 -8.58
C PHE A 403 5.05 1.79 -8.99
N THR A 404 3.85 1.84 -8.39
CA THR A 404 2.90 2.91 -8.71
C THR A 404 3.38 4.28 -8.20
N ILE A 405 4.12 4.33 -7.09
CA ILE A 405 4.69 5.57 -6.52
C ILE A 405 5.75 6.18 -7.44
N LEU A 406 6.51 5.38 -8.20
CA LEU A 406 7.52 5.87 -9.16
C LEU A 406 6.91 6.81 -10.21
N SER A 407 5.66 6.58 -10.60
CA SER A 407 5.08 7.23 -11.78
C SER A 407 3.88 8.13 -11.49
N ASN A 408 3.27 8.08 -10.30
CA ASN A 408 2.08 8.87 -10.00
C ASN A 408 2.03 9.47 -8.58
N SER A 409 3.06 9.30 -7.74
CA SER A 409 3.07 9.77 -6.34
C SER A 409 1.82 9.38 -5.53
N ASN A 410 1.33 8.15 -5.73
CA ASN A 410 0.12 7.67 -5.08
C ASN A 410 0.20 7.62 -3.55
N ASN A 411 1.40 7.78 -2.97
CA ASN A 411 1.63 7.90 -1.54
C ASN A 411 0.87 9.08 -0.89
N ARG A 412 0.59 10.15 -1.65
CA ARG A 412 -0.16 11.32 -1.16
C ARG A 412 -1.68 11.09 -1.10
N LEU A 413 -2.17 10.06 -1.79
CA LEU A 413 -3.60 9.85 -1.92
C LEU A 413 -4.19 9.24 -0.65
N ALA A 414 -5.51 9.37 -0.49
CA ALA A 414 -6.25 8.69 0.57
C ALA A 414 -5.92 7.19 0.65
N SER A 415 -5.79 6.54 -0.51
CA SER A 415 -5.41 5.13 -0.62
C SER A 415 -3.97 4.86 -0.18
N GLY A 416 -3.02 5.76 -0.46
CA GLY A 416 -1.62 5.64 -0.03
C GLY A 416 -1.41 5.87 1.46
N GLU A 417 -2.05 6.89 2.02
CA GLU A 417 -2.05 7.14 3.47
C GLU A 417 -2.69 5.97 4.21
N SER A 418 -3.89 5.53 3.78
CA SER A 418 -4.55 4.36 4.38
C SER A 418 -3.72 3.08 4.27
N LEU A 419 -3.11 2.81 3.10
CA LEU A 419 -2.26 1.64 2.93
C LEU A 419 -1.03 1.69 3.87
N SER A 420 -0.43 2.86 4.06
CA SER A 420 0.69 3.06 4.99
C SER A 420 0.27 2.77 6.45
N ILE A 421 -0.92 3.24 6.86
CA ILE A 421 -1.50 2.90 8.18
C ILE A 421 -1.69 1.39 8.31
N LEU A 422 -2.35 0.76 7.33
CA LEU A 422 -2.69 -0.67 7.39
C LEU A 422 -1.44 -1.55 7.42
N THR A 423 -0.47 -1.26 6.56
CA THR A 423 0.78 -2.02 6.47
C THR A 423 1.59 -1.92 7.75
N ALA A 424 1.82 -0.71 8.26
CA ALA A 424 2.56 -0.50 9.49
C ALA A 424 1.85 -1.07 10.72
N ALA A 425 0.54 -0.83 10.86
CA ALA A 425 -0.26 -1.34 11.96
C ALA A 425 -0.28 -2.87 11.98
N PHE A 426 -0.46 -3.52 10.83
CA PHE A 426 -0.44 -4.98 10.73
C PHE A 426 0.93 -5.57 11.06
N ALA A 427 2.02 -4.97 10.56
CA ALA A 427 3.37 -5.46 10.83
C ALA A 427 3.77 -5.31 12.30
N LEU A 428 3.43 -4.19 12.95
CA LEU A 428 3.67 -3.98 14.37
C LEU A 428 2.72 -4.83 15.24
N ALA A 429 1.49 -5.11 14.79
CA ALA A 429 0.59 -6.05 15.47
C ALA A 429 1.12 -7.49 15.40
N CYS A 430 1.68 -7.91 14.25
CA CYS A 430 2.44 -9.15 14.10
C CYS A 430 3.58 -9.22 15.13
N ARG A 431 4.34 -8.13 15.30
CA ARG A 431 5.43 -8.05 16.29
C ARG A 431 4.93 -8.22 17.72
N LEU A 432 3.83 -7.58 18.09
CA LEU A 432 3.19 -7.76 19.39
C LEU A 432 2.78 -9.23 19.61
N LYS A 433 2.17 -9.87 18.60
CA LYS A 433 1.84 -11.30 18.65
C LYS A 433 3.04 -12.20 18.83
N ILE A 434 4.13 -11.95 18.09
CA ILE A 434 5.38 -12.72 18.23
C ILE A 434 5.90 -12.64 19.66
N ARG A 435 5.86 -11.46 20.28
CA ARG A 435 6.31 -11.27 21.67
C ARG A 435 5.42 -11.99 22.68
N THR A 436 4.10 -11.99 22.47
CA THR A 436 3.18 -12.77 23.31
C THR A 436 3.43 -14.27 23.15
N TYR A 437 3.64 -14.74 21.92
CA TYR A 437 3.91 -16.16 21.63
C TYR A 437 5.25 -16.61 22.24
N GLY A 438 6.31 -15.80 22.11
CA GLY A 438 7.62 -16.06 22.71
C GLY A 438 7.63 -15.95 24.24
N GLY A 439 6.67 -15.24 24.84
CA GLY A 439 6.44 -15.22 26.29
C GLY A 439 5.63 -16.41 26.81
N THR A 440 5.08 -17.25 25.92
CA THR A 440 4.34 -18.48 26.23
C THR A 440 5.05 -19.76 25.79
N ALA A 441 6.25 -19.68 25.23
CA ALA A 441 7.10 -20.85 25.08
C ALA A 441 7.62 -21.23 26.48
N PRO A 442 7.43 -22.47 26.97
CA PRO A 442 8.13 -22.90 28.16
C PRO A 442 9.63 -22.80 27.85
N LEU A 443 10.39 -22.17 28.74
CA LEU A 443 11.82 -22.41 28.82
C LEU A 443 11.99 -23.89 29.12
N GLY A 444 12.10 -24.69 28.06
CA GLY A 444 12.46 -26.10 28.14
C GLY A 444 13.92 -26.21 28.55
N ALA A 445 14.17 -26.12 29.86
CA ALA A 445 15.14 -26.99 30.49
C ALA A 445 14.31 -28.10 31.17
N SER A 446 14.62 -29.37 30.82
CA SER A 446 13.95 -30.61 31.21
C SER A 446 12.54 -30.83 30.63
N GLY A 447 12.40 -31.96 29.93
CA GLY A 447 11.25 -32.29 29.11
C GLY A 447 10.07 -32.86 29.87
N GLU A 448 8.89 -32.59 29.34
CA GLU A 448 7.81 -33.55 29.08
C GLU A 448 6.74 -32.84 28.24
N VAL A 449 6.26 -33.52 27.20
CA VAL A 449 5.25 -33.01 26.27
C VAL A 449 3.88 -33.38 26.84
N VAL A 450 3.08 -32.39 27.23
CA VAL A 450 1.65 -32.59 27.53
C VAL A 450 0.83 -32.18 26.31
N PRO A 451 -0.04 -33.04 25.76
CA PRO A 451 -0.91 -32.71 24.65
C PRO A 451 -2.09 -31.83 25.10
N ILE A 452 -2.51 -30.89 24.24
CA ILE A 452 -3.64 -29.99 24.49
C ILE A 452 -4.92 -30.67 23.99
N ALA A 453 -5.90 -30.78 24.90
CA ALA A 453 -7.32 -31.01 24.59
C ALA A 453 -8.03 -29.69 24.30
#